data_AF-A0A7W1F1E6-F1
#
_entry.id   AF-A0A7W1F1E6-F1
#
_cell.length_a   1.000
_cell.length_b   1.000
_cell.length_c   1.000
_cell.angle_alpha   90.00
_cell.angle_beta   90.00
_cell.angle_gamma   90.00
#
_symmetry.space_group_name_H-M   'P 1'
#
loop_
_entity.id
_entity.type
_entity.pdbx_description
1 polymer ?
#
loop_
_entity_poly.entity_id
_entity_poly.type
_entity_poly.pdbx_seq_one_letter_code
_entity_poly.pdbx_strand_id
1 'polypeptide(L)'
;MSPDEFFVGMFCLVIALITWGSWYLGTVQVSGLVSPLAVRLPVYLAPLLAAGGLWMVLRTLASWDVRESPLYLAFYLVFGAAWVGITTRIQRLFGLYARDDVAERGNLGAGLAVGGAVLGATACYAGANIGDEINDERLMDRSLFIQMTSRQRAPTMGIPHRHLQSRATAEDLIHDGGESPTRRAGNRAASQ
;
A
#
# COMPACT_ATOMS: atom_id res chain seq x y z
N MET A 1 12.51 7.38 -4.50
CA MET A 1 12.68 6.32 -3.50
C MET A 1 13.68 6.76 -2.47
N SER A 2 13.26 6.88 -1.22
CA SER A 2 14.11 7.29 -0.11
C SER A 2 15.02 6.14 0.35
N PRO A 3 16.10 6.42 1.11
CA PRO A 3 16.99 5.37 1.60
C PRO A 3 16.29 4.34 2.50
N ASP A 4 15.33 4.75 3.33
CA ASP A 4 14.56 3.86 4.20
C ASP A 4 13.67 2.89 3.40
N GLU A 5 12.98 3.38 2.36
CA GLU A 5 12.22 2.53 1.42
C GLU A 5 13.13 1.48 0.78
N PHE A 6 14.37 1.85 0.43
CA PHE A 6 15.34 0.90 -0.11
C PHE A 6 15.71 -0.22 0.85
N PHE A 7 15.98 0.10 2.12
CA PHE A 7 16.28 -0.92 3.13
C PHE A 7 15.07 -1.84 3.39
N VAL A 8 13.86 -1.28 3.44
CA VAL A 8 12.63 -2.07 3.54
C VAL A 8 12.47 -3.00 2.34
N GLY A 9 12.72 -2.50 1.12
CA GLY A 9 12.66 -3.30 -0.10
C GLY A 9 13.64 -4.46 -0.10
N MET A 10 14.88 -4.23 0.36
CA MET A 10 15.89 -5.29 0.50
C MET A 10 15.48 -6.35 1.54
N PHE A 11 14.95 -5.92 2.68
CA PHE A 11 14.45 -6.84 3.71
C PHE A 11 13.29 -7.69 3.20
N CYS A 12 12.33 -7.07 2.51
CA CYS A 12 11.22 -7.76 1.86
C CYS A 12 11.71 -8.74 0.78
N LEU A 13 12.73 -8.37 0.00
CA LEU A 13 13.31 -9.27 -0.99
C LEU A 13 13.85 -10.55 -0.35
N VAL A 14 14.62 -10.43 0.75
CA VAL A 14 15.15 -11.59 1.47
C VAL A 14 14.02 -12.47 2.00
N ILE A 15 13.00 -11.87 2.62
CA ILE A 15 11.83 -12.63 3.09
C ILE A 15 11.15 -13.36 1.94
N ALA A 16 10.86 -12.67 0.83
CA ALA A 16 10.21 -13.26 -0.33
C ALA A 16 11.01 -14.44 -0.88
N LEU A 17 12.33 -14.31 -1.04
CA LEU A 17 13.19 -15.38 -1.51
C LEU A 17 13.17 -16.59 -0.58
N ILE A 18 13.21 -16.39 0.74
CA ILE A 18 13.15 -17.47 1.72
C ILE A 18 11.79 -18.16 1.69
N THR A 19 10.69 -17.41 1.71
CA THR A 19 9.34 -17.97 1.76
C THR A 19 9.02 -18.72 0.47
N TRP A 20 9.20 -18.10 -0.69
CA TRP A 20 8.88 -18.71 -1.97
C TRP A 20 9.88 -19.79 -2.38
N GLY A 21 11.17 -19.59 -2.10
CA GLY A 21 12.20 -20.61 -2.32
C GLY A 21 11.86 -21.90 -1.57
N SER A 22 11.56 -21.81 -0.27
CA SER A 22 11.18 -22.99 0.51
C SER A 22 9.85 -23.63 0.05
N TRP A 23 8.89 -22.82 -0.42
CA TRP A 23 7.62 -23.31 -0.97
C TRP A 23 7.83 -24.13 -2.24
N TYR A 24 8.55 -23.58 -3.22
CA TYR A 24 8.82 -24.25 -4.49
C TYR A 24 9.75 -25.45 -4.31
N LEU A 25 10.81 -25.32 -3.53
CA LEU A 25 11.70 -26.46 -3.26
C LEU A 25 10.95 -27.59 -2.55
N GLY A 26 10.15 -27.28 -1.53
CA GLY A 26 9.38 -28.28 -0.80
C GLY A 26 8.32 -28.97 -1.65
N THR A 27 7.73 -28.28 -2.62
CA THR A 27 6.71 -28.86 -3.51
C THR A 27 7.31 -29.62 -4.68
N VAL A 28 8.41 -29.15 -5.29
CA VAL A 28 9.06 -29.82 -6.44
C VAL A 28 9.77 -31.10 -6.05
N GLN A 29 10.30 -31.21 -4.83
CA GLN A 29 10.97 -32.41 -4.32
C GLN A 29 10.06 -33.64 -4.22
N VAL A 30 8.73 -33.47 -4.26
CA VAL A 30 7.81 -34.60 -4.23
C VAL A 30 7.76 -35.29 -5.61
N SER A 31 8.09 -36.59 -5.62
CA SER A 31 8.08 -37.40 -6.84
C SER A 31 6.71 -37.38 -7.53
N GLY A 32 6.70 -37.31 -8.86
CA GLY A 32 5.48 -37.41 -9.66
C GLY A 32 4.74 -38.75 -9.51
N LEU A 33 5.42 -39.77 -8.97
CA LEU A 33 4.80 -41.06 -8.65
C LEU A 33 3.85 -40.98 -7.44
N VAL A 34 4.02 -39.97 -6.57
CA VAL A 34 3.21 -39.79 -5.37
C VAL A 34 1.92 -39.03 -5.68
N SER A 35 2.01 -37.97 -6.48
CA SER A 35 0.87 -37.13 -6.83
C SER A 35 0.98 -36.60 -8.26
N PRO A 36 -0.08 -36.73 -9.07
CA PRO A 36 -0.08 -36.28 -10.46
C PRO A 36 0.05 -34.76 -10.57
N LEU A 37 0.69 -34.30 -11.64
CA LEU A 37 0.95 -32.87 -11.86
C LEU A 37 -0.32 -32.01 -11.84
N ALA A 38 -1.43 -32.53 -12.38
CA ALA A 38 -2.71 -31.82 -12.42
C ALA A 38 -3.22 -31.41 -11.03
N VAL A 39 -2.99 -32.25 -10.01
CA VAL A 39 -3.40 -31.97 -8.62
C VAL A 39 -2.48 -30.94 -7.96
N ARG A 40 -1.22 -30.89 -8.37
CA ARG A 40 -0.20 -29.94 -7.87
C ARG A 40 -0.26 -28.59 -8.56
N LEU A 41 -0.88 -28.53 -9.74
CA LEU A 41 -0.93 -27.34 -10.58
C LEU A 41 -1.48 -26.09 -9.86
N PRO A 42 -2.56 -26.16 -9.04
CA PRO A 42 -3.04 -25.00 -8.30
C PRO A 42 -1.99 -24.39 -7.37
N VAL A 43 -1.16 -25.21 -6.72
CA VAL A 43 -0.11 -24.76 -5.80
C VAL A 43 1.06 -24.10 -6.53
N TYR A 44 1.35 -24.53 -7.77
CA TYR A 44 2.37 -23.91 -8.60
C TYR A 44 1.89 -22.62 -9.27
N LEU A 45 0.64 -22.60 -9.73
CA LEU A 45 0.07 -21.46 -10.43
C LEU A 45 -0.36 -20.35 -9.49
N ALA A 46 -0.82 -20.65 -8.27
CA ALA A 46 -1.35 -19.63 -7.37
C ALA A 46 -0.40 -18.44 -7.12
N PRO A 47 0.90 -18.63 -6.85
CA PRO A 47 1.82 -17.49 -6.67
C PRO A 47 2.06 -16.71 -7.96
N LEU A 48 2.05 -17.37 -9.13
CA LEU A 48 2.22 -16.71 -10.43
C LEU A 48 0.98 -15.88 -10.78
N LEU A 49 -0.21 -16.43 -10.56
CA LEU A 49 -1.47 -15.73 -10.75
C LEU A 49 -1.62 -14.56 -9.76
N ALA A 50 -1.20 -14.76 -8.51
CA ALA A 50 -1.13 -13.69 -7.51
C ALA A 50 -0.19 -12.56 -7.96
N ALA A 51 1.02 -12.88 -8.39
CA ALA A 51 1.98 -11.88 -8.87
C ALA A 51 1.45 -11.13 -10.10
N GLY A 52 0.85 -11.85 -11.06
CA GLY A 52 0.23 -11.25 -12.25
C GLY A 52 -0.98 -10.36 -11.91
N GLY A 53 -1.85 -10.81 -11.01
CA GLY A 53 -2.99 -10.03 -10.53
C GLY A 53 -2.57 -8.78 -9.76
N LEU A 54 -1.56 -8.90 -8.89
CA LEU A 54 -0.98 -7.76 -8.18
C LEU A 54 -0.36 -6.77 -9.17
N TRP A 55 0.44 -7.24 -10.13
CA TRP A 55 1.02 -6.39 -11.18
C TRP A 55 -0.06 -5.64 -11.96
N MET A 56 -1.14 -6.33 -12.35
CA MET A 56 -2.26 -5.71 -13.05
C MET A 56 -2.87 -4.58 -12.21
N VAL A 57 -3.20 -4.84 -10.94
CA VAL A 57 -3.75 -3.81 -10.04
C VAL A 57 -2.80 -2.65 -9.86
N LEU A 58 -1.50 -2.92 -9.63
CA LEU A 58 -0.50 -1.87 -9.45
C LEU A 58 -0.29 -1.04 -10.72
N ARG A 59 -0.51 -1.57 -11.93
CA ARG A 59 -0.36 -0.82 -13.17
C ARG A 59 -1.61 -0.05 -13.60
N THR A 60 -2.78 -0.39 -13.08
CA THR A 60 -4.05 0.22 -13.51
C THR A 60 -4.72 1.03 -12.42
N LEU A 61 -4.66 0.59 -11.16
CA LEU A 61 -5.44 1.15 -10.05
C LEU A 61 -4.60 1.79 -8.94
N ALA A 62 -3.27 1.63 -8.93
CA ALA A 62 -2.42 2.34 -7.97
C ALA A 62 -2.33 3.84 -8.31
N SER A 63 -1.78 4.63 -7.39
CA SER A 63 -1.52 6.05 -7.60
C SER A 63 -0.52 6.29 -8.74
N TRP A 64 -0.64 7.44 -9.40
CA TRP A 64 0.16 7.79 -10.58
C TRP A 64 1.68 7.67 -10.36
N ASP A 65 2.17 8.10 -9.20
CA ASP A 65 3.58 8.02 -8.80
C ASP A 65 4.11 6.59 -8.68
N VAL A 66 3.26 5.63 -8.30
CA VAL A 66 3.58 4.20 -8.32
C VAL A 66 3.53 3.67 -9.74
N ARG A 67 2.45 3.96 -10.49
CA ARG A 67 2.22 3.41 -11.84
C ARG A 67 3.31 3.78 -12.84
N GLU A 68 3.79 5.02 -12.79
CA GLU A 68 4.77 5.56 -13.73
C GLU A 68 6.23 5.34 -13.30
N SER A 69 6.47 4.83 -12.09
CA SER A 69 7.81 4.55 -11.61
C SER A 69 8.10 3.04 -11.59
N PRO A 70 8.92 2.53 -12.52
CA PRO A 70 9.32 1.12 -12.54
C PRO A 70 9.96 0.67 -11.22
N LEU A 71 10.65 1.58 -10.54
CA LEU A 71 11.30 1.30 -9.27
C LEU A 71 10.28 1.09 -8.15
N TYR A 72 9.25 1.94 -8.06
CA TYR A 72 8.17 1.75 -7.08
C TYR A 72 7.34 0.50 -7.41
N LEU A 73 7.03 0.24 -8.68
CA LEU A 73 6.38 -1.00 -9.09
C LEU A 73 7.14 -2.25 -8.62
N ALA A 74 8.45 -2.29 -8.85
CA ALA A 74 9.29 -3.39 -8.41
C ALA A 74 9.29 -3.52 -6.88
N PHE A 75 9.39 -2.40 -6.16
CA PHE A 75 9.30 -2.36 -4.70
C PHE A 75 7.98 -2.95 -4.18
N TYR A 76 6.83 -2.49 -4.68
CA TYR A 76 5.52 -2.96 -4.24
C TYR A 76 5.25 -4.42 -4.60
N LEU A 77 5.76 -4.89 -5.75
CA LEU A 77 5.72 -6.31 -6.09
C LEU A 77 6.53 -7.17 -5.11
N VAL A 78 7.75 -6.76 -4.78
CA VAL A 78 8.61 -7.48 -3.84
C VAL A 78 8.01 -7.48 -2.44
N PHE A 79 7.50 -6.34 -1.99
CA PHE A 79 6.82 -6.23 -0.70
C PHE A 79 5.56 -7.10 -0.67
N GLY A 80 4.74 -7.07 -1.72
CA GLY A 80 3.56 -7.93 -1.85
C GLY A 80 3.92 -9.42 -1.85
N ALA A 81 4.98 -9.80 -2.55
CA ALA A 81 5.50 -11.16 -2.52
C ALA A 81 5.96 -11.58 -1.13
N ALA A 82 6.64 -10.71 -0.38
CA ALA A 82 7.03 -10.98 1.01
C ALA A 82 5.82 -11.15 1.92
N TRP A 83 4.84 -10.23 1.83
CA TRP A 83 3.60 -10.27 2.59
C TRP A 83 2.83 -11.58 2.34
N VAL A 84 2.56 -11.91 1.08
CA VAL A 84 1.85 -13.15 0.71
C VAL A 84 2.68 -14.38 1.10
N GLY A 85 4.00 -14.32 0.95
CA GLY A 85 4.91 -15.37 1.42
C GLY A 85 4.78 -15.64 2.93
N ILE A 86 4.67 -14.59 3.74
CA ILE A 86 4.42 -14.71 5.19
C ILE A 86 3.03 -15.29 5.46
N THR A 87 1.98 -14.84 4.75
CA THR A 87 0.63 -15.37 4.97
C THR A 87 0.55 -16.87 4.68
N THR A 88 1.35 -17.40 3.73
CA THR A 88 1.45 -18.85 3.53
C THR A 88 1.99 -19.61 4.74
N ARG A 89 2.79 -18.97 5.60
CA ARG A 89 3.25 -19.57 6.86
C ARG A 89 2.16 -19.57 7.91
N ILE A 90 1.35 -18.52 7.94
CA ILE A 90 0.19 -18.39 8.82
C ILE A 90 -0.87 -19.44 8.47
N GLN A 91 -1.07 -19.76 7.18
CA GLN A 91 -1.98 -20.83 6.72
C GLN A 91 -1.72 -22.19 7.38
N ARG A 92 -0.46 -22.48 7.74
CA ARG A 92 -0.08 -23.71 8.46
C ARG A 92 -0.74 -23.81 9.83
N LEU A 93 -0.99 -22.67 10.48
CA LEU A 93 -1.70 -22.61 11.76
C LEU A 93 -3.17 -23.03 11.62
N PHE A 94 -3.73 -22.93 10.42
CA PHE A 94 -5.08 -23.37 10.07
C PHE A 94 -5.13 -24.79 9.49
N GLY A 95 -4.02 -25.54 9.56
CA GLY A 95 -3.97 -26.91 9.04
C GLY A 95 -3.76 -27.00 7.52
N LEU A 96 -3.42 -25.91 6.84
CA LEU A 96 -3.18 -25.90 5.40
C LEU A 96 -1.68 -25.98 5.10
N TYR A 97 -1.22 -27.14 4.66
CA TYR A 97 0.17 -27.42 4.32
C TYR A 97 0.26 -27.80 2.84
N ALA A 98 0.69 -26.86 1.99
CA ALA A 98 0.74 -27.07 0.55
C ALA A 98 1.56 -28.30 0.11
N ARG A 99 2.66 -28.58 0.80
CA ARG A 99 3.47 -29.77 0.56
C ARG A 99 2.72 -31.03 1.00
N ASP A 100 2.42 -31.14 2.28
CA ASP A 100 1.93 -32.40 2.86
C ASP A 100 0.52 -32.74 2.36
N ASP A 101 -0.38 -31.74 2.29
CA ASP A 101 -1.77 -31.97 1.91
C ASP A 101 -1.95 -32.10 0.39
N VAL A 102 -1.24 -31.30 -0.39
CA VAL A 102 -1.46 -31.26 -1.85
C VAL A 102 -0.42 -32.09 -2.59
N ALA A 103 0.86 -31.84 -2.34
CA ALA A 103 1.93 -32.51 -3.07
C ALA A 103 2.09 -33.98 -2.64
N GLU A 104 2.04 -34.29 -1.33
CA GLU A 104 2.24 -35.66 -0.83
C GLU A 104 0.93 -36.46 -0.76
N ARG A 105 -0.17 -35.86 -0.29
CA ARG A 105 -1.48 -36.56 -0.17
C ARG A 105 -2.39 -36.43 -1.39
N GLY A 106 -2.06 -35.58 -2.37
CA GLY A 106 -2.87 -35.41 -3.57
C GLY A 106 -4.26 -34.82 -3.31
N ASN A 107 -4.46 -34.07 -2.23
CA ASN A 107 -5.76 -33.50 -1.90
C ASN A 107 -6.02 -32.23 -2.73
N LEU A 108 -6.83 -32.37 -3.79
CA LEU A 108 -7.22 -31.24 -4.64
C LEU A 108 -7.97 -30.15 -3.87
N GLY A 109 -8.82 -30.53 -2.90
CA GLY A 109 -9.56 -29.57 -2.07
C GLY A 109 -8.62 -28.69 -1.23
N ALA A 110 -7.57 -29.27 -0.67
CA ALA A 110 -6.52 -28.51 0.00
C ALA A 110 -5.75 -27.60 -0.98
N GLY A 111 -5.52 -28.06 -2.21
CA GLY A 111 -4.90 -27.25 -3.27
C GLY A 111 -5.71 -26.01 -3.62
N LEU A 112 -7.03 -26.15 -3.73
CA LEU A 112 -7.94 -25.03 -3.95
C LEU A 112 -8.00 -24.08 -2.75
N ALA A 113 -8.05 -24.61 -1.52
CA ALA A 113 -8.05 -23.80 -0.30
C ALA A 113 -6.76 -22.98 -0.16
N VAL A 114 -5.61 -23.62 -0.38
CA VAL A 114 -4.29 -22.96 -0.39
C VAL A 114 -4.22 -21.90 -1.48
N GLY A 115 -4.62 -22.24 -2.71
CA GLY A 115 -4.61 -21.31 -3.84
C GLY A 115 -5.52 -20.10 -3.59
N GLY A 116 -6.73 -20.34 -3.09
CA GLY A 116 -7.67 -19.29 -2.71
C GLY A 116 -7.15 -18.40 -1.59
N ALA A 117 -6.48 -18.97 -0.58
CA ALA A 117 -5.87 -18.20 0.51
C ALA A 117 -4.71 -17.32 0.02
N VAL A 118 -3.88 -17.82 -0.90
CA VAL A 118 -2.83 -17.02 -1.55
C VAL A 118 -3.44 -15.86 -2.34
N LEU A 119 -4.40 -16.15 -3.22
CA LEU A 119 -5.07 -15.11 -4.03
C LEU A 119 -5.83 -14.10 -3.17
N GLY A 120 -6.49 -14.54 -2.11
CA GLY A 120 -7.19 -13.67 -1.15
C GLY A 120 -6.23 -12.74 -0.41
N ALA A 121 -5.10 -13.26 0.10
CA ALA A 121 -4.08 -12.42 0.73
C ALA A 121 -3.50 -11.39 -0.25
N THR A 122 -3.30 -11.78 -1.51
CA THR A 122 -2.89 -10.87 -2.58
C THR A 122 -3.95 -9.81 -2.85
N ALA A 123 -5.23 -10.17 -2.91
CA ALA A 123 -6.32 -9.21 -3.12
C ALA A 123 -6.41 -8.20 -1.98
N CYS A 124 -6.24 -8.63 -0.72
CA CYS A 124 -6.18 -7.71 0.42
C CYS A 124 -5.01 -6.72 0.31
N TYR A 125 -3.81 -7.23 -0.06
CA TYR A 125 -2.64 -6.37 -0.26
C TYR A 125 -2.85 -5.42 -1.45
N ALA A 126 -3.31 -5.92 -2.58
CA ALA A 126 -3.57 -5.12 -3.77
C ALA A 126 -4.62 -4.03 -3.50
N GLY A 127 -5.70 -4.36 -2.81
CA GLY A 127 -6.75 -3.42 -2.41
C GLY A 127 -6.24 -2.31 -1.49
N ALA A 128 -5.32 -2.61 -0.58
CA ALA A 128 -4.68 -1.61 0.28
C ALA A 128 -3.74 -0.65 -0.49
N ASN A 129 -3.41 -0.96 -1.74
CA ASN A 129 -2.52 -0.17 -2.61
C ASN A 129 -3.26 0.45 -3.82
N ILE A 130 -4.60 0.46 -3.80
CA ILE A 130 -5.38 1.24 -4.77
C ILE A 130 -5.23 2.72 -4.41
N GLY A 131 -4.86 3.53 -5.40
CA GLY A 131 -4.60 4.96 -5.24
C GLY A 131 -5.82 5.84 -5.53
N ASP A 132 -5.74 7.09 -5.08
CA ASP A 132 -6.86 8.05 -5.05
C ASP A 132 -7.15 8.78 -6.38
N GLU A 133 -6.88 8.17 -7.54
CA GLU A 133 -7.16 8.84 -8.83
C GLU A 133 -8.64 9.16 -9.05
N ILE A 134 -9.54 8.41 -8.41
CA ILE A 134 -10.98 8.69 -8.45
C ILE A 134 -11.32 10.07 -7.84
N ASN A 135 -10.45 10.62 -6.99
CA ASN A 135 -10.69 11.91 -6.34
C ASN A 135 -10.16 13.09 -7.16
N ASP A 136 -9.16 12.91 -8.02
CA ASP A 136 -8.52 14.02 -8.73
C ASP A 136 -9.39 14.63 -9.83
N GLU A 137 -10.14 13.81 -10.59
CA GLU A 137 -11.11 14.34 -11.57
C GLU A 137 -12.22 15.15 -10.88
N ARG A 138 -12.65 14.70 -9.69
CA ARG A 138 -13.63 15.43 -8.87
C ARG A 138 -13.06 16.71 -8.27
N LEU A 139 -11.78 16.74 -7.94
CA LEU A 139 -11.12 17.95 -7.43
C LEU A 139 -10.88 18.97 -8.53
N MET A 140 -10.52 18.54 -9.74
CA MET A 140 -10.43 19.40 -10.92
C MET A 140 -11.80 20.01 -11.25
N ASP A 141 -12.87 19.21 -11.28
CA ASP A 141 -14.23 19.71 -11.50
C ASP A 141 -14.67 20.72 -10.43
N ARG A 142 -14.40 20.43 -9.15
CA ARG A 142 -14.68 21.37 -8.04
C ARG A 142 -13.88 22.66 -8.13
N SER A 143 -12.60 22.59 -8.49
CA SER A 143 -11.76 23.78 -8.63
C SER A 143 -12.22 24.67 -9.79
N LEU A 144 -12.64 24.07 -10.91
CA LEU A 144 -13.24 24.77 -12.04
C LEU A 144 -14.59 25.41 -11.65
N PHE A 145 -15.43 24.68 -10.92
CA PHE A 145 -16.70 25.22 -10.41
C PHE A 145 -16.49 26.41 -9.46
N ILE A 146 -15.49 26.34 -8.56
CA ILE A 146 -15.13 27.45 -7.67
C ILE A 146 -14.60 28.64 -8.47
N GLN A 147 -13.73 28.43 -9.48
CA GLN A 147 -13.26 29.52 -10.34
C GLN A 147 -14.37 30.16 -11.19
N MET A 148 -15.32 29.36 -11.69
CA MET A 148 -16.46 29.87 -12.45
C MET A 148 -17.41 30.69 -11.57
N THR A 149 -17.68 30.21 -10.35
CA THR A 149 -18.54 30.94 -9.39
C THR A 149 -17.86 32.20 -8.84
N SER A 150 -16.53 32.21 -8.67
CA SER A 150 -15.80 33.43 -8.28
C SER A 150 -15.77 34.49 -9.38
N ARG A 151 -15.71 34.10 -10.66
CA ARG A 151 -15.76 35.04 -11.79
C ARG A 151 -17.11 35.73 -11.96
N GLN A 152 -18.22 35.11 -11.55
CA GLN A 152 -19.55 35.70 -11.66
C GLN A 152 -19.90 36.67 -10.51
N ARG A 153 -19.10 36.75 -9.43
CA ARG A 153 -19.32 37.66 -8.30
C ARG A 153 -18.45 38.92 -8.33
N ALA A 154 -18.11 39.44 -9.51
CA ALA A 154 -17.60 40.81 -9.63
C ALA A 154 -18.76 41.73 -10.09
N PRO A 155 -19.60 42.26 -9.18
CA PRO A 155 -20.51 43.32 -9.54
C PRO A 155 -19.68 44.58 -9.86
N THR A 156 -19.87 45.10 -11.07
CA THR A 156 -19.53 46.45 -11.49
C THR A 156 -20.30 47.46 -10.62
N MET A 157 -19.85 47.65 -9.38
CA MET A 157 -20.31 48.76 -8.54
C MET A 157 -19.22 49.82 -8.53
N GLY A 158 -19.19 50.62 -9.59
CA GLY A 158 -18.45 51.86 -9.63
C GLY A 158 -19.06 52.83 -8.61
N ILE A 159 -18.54 52.82 -7.39
CA ILE A 159 -18.74 53.90 -6.43
C ILE A 159 -17.46 54.75 -6.42
N PRO A 160 -17.51 56.02 -6.84
CA PRO A 160 -16.37 56.91 -6.76
C PRO A 160 -16.11 57.27 -5.29
N HIS A 161 -15.07 56.68 -4.70
CA HIS A 161 -14.56 57.08 -3.39
C HIS A 161 -13.82 58.42 -3.49
N ARG A 162 -14.55 59.51 -3.29
CA ARG A 162 -13.99 60.79 -2.85
C ARG A 162 -13.76 60.74 -1.34
N HIS A 163 -12.53 61.10 -0.95
CA HIS A 163 -12.13 61.64 0.36
C HIS A 163 -12.60 60.91 1.62
N LEU A 164 -11.76 60.02 2.16
CA LEU A 164 -11.54 59.90 3.61
C LEU A 164 -10.07 59.53 3.87
N GLN A 165 -9.19 60.51 3.64
CA GLN A 165 -7.94 60.62 4.39
C GLN A 165 -8.29 61.19 5.77
N SER A 166 -7.60 60.73 6.81
CA SER A 166 -7.70 61.15 8.22
C SER A 166 -8.71 60.38 9.08
N ARG A 167 -8.24 59.30 9.68
CA ARG A 167 -8.38 58.94 11.10
C ARG A 167 -7.51 57.70 11.32
N ALA A 168 -6.28 57.94 11.77
CA ALA A 168 -5.88 57.76 13.16
C ALA A 168 -5.60 56.27 13.43
N THR A 169 -4.36 55.79 13.32
CA THR A 169 -3.39 55.75 14.43
C THR A 169 -4.07 55.56 15.79
N ALA A 170 -4.29 54.32 16.22
CA ALA A 170 -4.34 53.90 17.64
C ALA A 170 -4.75 52.42 17.86
N GLU A 171 -4.35 51.46 17.02
CA GLU A 171 -4.55 50.03 17.33
C GLU A 171 -3.27 49.18 17.16
N ASP A 172 -2.11 49.84 17.16
CA ASP A 172 -0.77 49.20 17.16
C ASP A 172 -0.15 49.08 18.57
N LEU A 173 -0.94 49.25 19.62
CA LEU A 173 -0.50 48.99 20.99
C LEU A 173 -1.63 48.30 21.74
N ILE A 174 -1.43 47.02 22.07
CA ILE A 174 -1.99 46.20 23.17
C ILE A 174 -2.21 44.78 22.65
N HIS A 175 -1.13 43.99 22.59
CA HIS A 175 -1.02 42.68 23.24
C HIS A 175 0.33 42.03 22.91
N ASP A 176 1.37 42.63 23.49
CA ASP A 176 2.59 41.94 23.89
C ASP A 176 2.33 41.33 25.29
N GLY A 177 2.90 40.16 25.56
CA GLY A 177 2.90 39.53 26.89
C GLY A 177 2.32 38.13 26.95
N GLY A 178 3.16 37.12 26.75
CA GLY A 178 2.76 35.73 26.96
C GLY A 178 3.84 34.66 26.75
N GLU A 179 5.11 34.93 27.06
CA GLU A 179 6.07 33.83 27.24
C GLU A 179 5.70 33.02 28.48
N SER A 180 5.59 31.70 28.34
CA SER A 180 5.60 30.75 29.46
C SER A 180 6.65 29.66 29.19
N PRO A 181 7.84 29.77 29.81
CA PRO A 181 8.86 28.74 29.78
C PRO A 181 8.73 27.86 31.02
N THR A 182 8.00 26.74 30.94
CA THR A 182 8.08 25.71 31.99
C THR A 182 7.90 24.28 31.47
N ARG A 183 8.96 23.48 31.73
CA ARG A 183 8.92 22.08 32.20
C ARG A 183 8.40 21.03 31.18
N ARG A 184 9.17 19.99 30.83
CA ARG A 184 9.78 19.05 31.79
C ARG A 184 10.89 18.23 31.12
N ALA A 185 12.06 18.26 31.75
CA ALA A 185 13.01 17.16 31.71
C ALA A 185 12.37 15.87 32.23
N GLY A 186 12.71 14.75 31.61
CA GLY A 186 12.22 13.42 31.95
C GLY A 186 13.20 12.35 31.49
N ASN A 187 14.43 12.43 32.00
CA ASN A 187 15.50 11.45 31.87
C ASN A 187 15.33 10.39 32.98
N ARG A 188 15.12 9.11 32.65
CA ARG A 188 15.33 7.89 33.47
C ARG A 188 15.36 6.71 32.47
N ALA A 189 16.46 6.04 32.16
CA ALA A 189 17.38 5.25 32.99
C ALA A 189 16.69 4.08 33.73
N ALA A 190 16.94 2.84 33.25
CA ALA A 190 17.05 1.55 33.96
C ALA A 190 16.79 0.41 32.94
N SER A 191 17.79 -0.33 32.44
CA SER A 191 18.47 -1.48 33.07
C SER A 191 17.54 -2.68 33.34
N GLN A 192 17.60 -3.70 32.49
CA GLN A 192 17.94 -5.09 32.81
C GLN A 192 18.09 -5.91 31.52
#